data_AF-A0A9K3EDJ0-F1
#
_entry.id   AF-A0A9K3EDJ0-F1
#
_cell.length_a   1.000
_cell.length_b   1.000
_cell.length_c   1.000
_cell.angle_alpha   90.00
_cell.angle_beta   90.00
_cell.angle_gamma   90.00
#
_symmetry.space_group_name_H-M   'P 1'
#
loop_
_entity.id
_entity.type
_entity.pdbx_description
1 polymer ?
#
loop_
_entity_poly.entity_id
_entity_poly.type
_entity_poly.pdbx_seq_one_letter_code
_entity_poly.pdbx_strand_id
1 'polypeptide(L)'
;MALSLFRFISALGRTQVVASALGTFSLLLVFVLGGFIVAKDDIQPWMIWGYYISPMMYAQNAIAINEFLDDRWSRPNPDTRINEPTVGKVLLRARGMFTSEYMFWVCIVALFGFSLLFTLFFVLALTYLNRKIMNSLICVFRIIYCTSSSILVTVLIQTPALGDSKTVVPTEDEHNQKHPQTETETEMTTSSSKKKGMVLPFKPLSLAFDHVNYYVDMPAEMKAQGIEDDRLQLLEDVSGAFRPGVLTALVGVSGAGKTTLMDVLAGRKTGGYIDGNISISGFLKKQETFARVSGYCEQNDIHSPHVTVYESLVYSAWLRLSPDVTSQTCLMFVEEVMDLVELSPLRNALVGLPGVDGLSTEQRKRLTIGYLFYGFDEIQCFD
;
A
#
# COMPACT_ATOMS: atom_id res chain seq x y z
N MET A 1 5.64 13.85 -13.95
CA MET A 1 4.53 14.80 -14.21
C MET A 1 3.20 14.11 -14.51
N ALA A 2 3.02 13.31 -15.57
CA ALA A 2 1.72 12.65 -15.83
C ALA A 2 1.27 11.72 -14.68
N LEU A 3 2.17 10.83 -14.22
CA LEU A 3 1.91 9.96 -13.08
C LEU A 3 1.54 10.75 -11.80
N SER A 4 2.24 11.85 -11.52
CA SER A 4 1.99 12.68 -10.34
C SER A 4 0.65 13.40 -10.42
N LEU A 5 0.25 13.88 -11.60
CA LEU A 5 -1.06 14.48 -11.85
C LEU A 5 -2.19 13.46 -11.63
N PHE A 6 -2.08 12.26 -12.21
CA PHE A 6 -3.13 11.24 -12.04
C PHE A 6 -3.19 10.71 -10.62
N ARG A 7 -2.06 10.55 -9.92
CA ARG A 7 -2.05 10.20 -8.48
C ARG A 7 -2.79 11.25 -7.66
N PHE A 8 -2.56 12.54 -7.93
CA PHE A 8 -3.27 13.63 -7.27
C PHE A 8 -4.79 13.56 -7.54
N ILE A 9 -5.21 13.37 -8.80
CA ILE A 9 -6.63 13.24 -9.16
C ILE A 9 -7.25 12.01 -8.48
N SER A 10 -6.54 10.88 -8.41
CA SER A 10 -7.01 9.69 -7.70
C SER A 10 -7.22 9.95 -6.21
N ALA A 11 -6.30 10.68 -5.56
CA ALA A 11 -6.44 11.06 -4.16
C ALA A 11 -7.64 12.01 -3.92
N LEU A 12 -7.94 12.90 -4.86
CA LEU A 12 -9.11 13.78 -4.79
C LEU A 12 -10.42 13.05 -5.04
N GLY A 13 -10.45 12.12 -6.02
CA GLY A 13 -11.67 11.47 -6.48
C GLY A 13 -12.34 10.58 -5.43
N ARG A 14 -11.57 10.05 -4.46
CA ARG A 14 -11.98 9.13 -3.35
C ARG A 14 -12.67 7.82 -3.78
N THR A 15 -13.31 7.80 -4.93
CA THR A 15 -13.96 6.65 -5.57
C THR A 15 -13.43 6.51 -6.99
N GLN A 16 -13.43 5.27 -7.50
CA GLN A 16 -12.95 4.98 -8.84
C GLN A 16 -13.73 5.74 -9.93
N VAL A 17 -15.05 5.85 -9.77
CA VAL A 17 -15.92 6.51 -10.76
C VAL A 17 -15.60 8.00 -10.86
N VAL A 18 -15.51 8.69 -9.72
CA VAL A 18 -15.19 10.13 -9.69
C VAL A 18 -13.75 10.38 -10.18
N ALA A 19 -12.79 9.57 -9.75
CA ALA A 19 -11.40 9.70 -10.20
C ALA A 19 -11.26 9.51 -11.71
N SER A 20 -11.98 8.55 -12.30
CA SER A 20 -11.99 8.31 -13.75
C SER A 20 -12.59 9.48 -14.54
N ALA A 21 -13.72 10.02 -14.07
CA ALA A 21 -14.36 11.17 -14.69
C ALA A 21 -13.47 12.42 -14.63
N LEU A 22 -12.92 12.73 -13.46
CA LEU A 22 -11.99 13.86 -13.27
C LEU A 22 -10.70 13.67 -14.08
N GLY A 23 -10.18 12.46 -14.17
CA GLY A 23 -8.99 12.13 -14.95
C GLY A 23 -9.20 12.38 -16.45
N THR A 24 -10.32 11.90 -16.99
CA THR A 24 -10.68 12.08 -18.40
C THR A 24 -10.91 13.56 -18.73
N PHE A 25 -11.62 14.28 -17.86
CA PHE A 25 -11.83 15.72 -18.01
C PHE A 25 -10.52 16.52 -17.95
N SER A 26 -9.64 16.19 -17.00
CA SER A 26 -8.32 16.84 -16.88
C SER A 26 -7.44 16.58 -18.10
N LEU A 27 -7.47 15.37 -18.64
CA LEU A 27 -6.75 15.02 -19.87
C LEU A 27 -7.26 15.85 -21.06
N LEU A 28 -8.59 15.99 -21.20
CA LEU A 28 -9.19 16.83 -22.25
C LEU A 28 -8.70 18.29 -22.14
N LEU A 29 -8.71 18.87 -20.93
CA LEU A 29 -8.22 20.24 -20.71
C LEU A 29 -6.74 20.38 -21.08
N VAL A 30 -5.90 19.41 -20.69
CA VAL A 30 -4.47 19.43 -20.98
C VAL A 30 -4.20 19.36 -22.49
N PHE A 31 -4.97 18.58 -23.25
CA PHE A 31 -4.84 18.48 -24.71
C PHE A 31 -5.34 19.72 -25.46
N VAL A 32 -6.50 20.27 -25.07
CA VAL A 32 -7.08 21.45 -25.73
C VAL A 32 -6.23 22.69 -25.47
N LEU A 33 -5.82 22.91 -24.22
CA LEU A 33 -5.06 24.09 -23.81
C LEU A 33 -3.54 23.93 -23.97
N GLY A 34 -3.07 22.73 -24.32
CA GLY A 34 -1.63 22.43 -24.42
C GLY A 34 -0.92 23.01 -25.65
N GLY A 35 -1.62 23.65 -26.58
CA GLY A 35 -1.04 24.18 -27.81
C GLY A 35 -1.06 23.22 -29.02
N PHE A 36 -1.52 21.98 -28.83
CA PHE A 36 -1.58 20.96 -29.89
C PHE A 36 -2.79 21.11 -30.80
N ILE A 37 -3.98 21.22 -30.18
CA ILE A 37 -5.26 21.29 -30.90
C ILE A 37 -5.54 22.74 -31.29
N VAL A 38 -5.32 23.66 -30.36
CA VAL A 38 -5.50 25.10 -30.57
C VAL A 38 -4.15 25.77 -30.40
N ALA A 39 -3.68 26.49 -31.42
CA ALA A 39 -2.43 27.23 -31.35
C ALA A 39 -2.56 28.39 -30.34
N LYS A 40 -1.45 28.78 -29.72
CA LYS A 40 -1.43 29.84 -28.70
C LYS A 40 -2.11 31.14 -29.18
N ASP A 41 -1.89 31.49 -30.44
CA ASP A 41 -2.37 32.74 -31.05
C ASP A 41 -3.87 32.71 -31.36
N ASP A 42 -4.47 31.51 -31.44
CA ASP A 42 -5.92 31.31 -31.64
C ASP A 42 -6.70 31.26 -30.32
N ILE A 43 -6.00 31.20 -29.18
CA ILE A 43 -6.63 31.18 -27.85
C ILE A 43 -7.05 32.60 -27.48
N GLN A 44 -8.31 32.75 -27.06
CA GLN A 44 -8.83 34.04 -26.61
C GLN A 44 -8.01 34.61 -25.43
N PRO A 45 -7.74 35.92 -25.37
CA PRO A 45 -6.85 36.51 -24.37
C PRO A 45 -7.22 36.20 -22.91
N TRP A 46 -8.52 36.00 -22.61
CA TRP A 46 -9.00 35.67 -21.27
C TRP A 46 -8.77 34.21 -20.86
N MET A 47 -8.50 33.30 -21.81
CA MET A 47 -8.20 31.87 -21.57
C MET A 47 -6.71 31.54 -21.63
N ILE A 48 -5.86 32.51 -21.95
CA ILE A 48 -4.43 32.28 -22.19
C ILE A 48 -3.69 31.72 -20.97
N TRP A 49 -4.18 31.99 -19.75
CA TRP A 49 -3.61 31.42 -18.52
C TRP A 49 -3.69 29.89 -18.51
N GLY A 50 -4.74 29.31 -19.12
CA GLY A 50 -4.90 27.86 -19.25
C GLY A 50 -3.79 27.22 -20.07
N TYR A 51 -3.27 27.93 -21.07
CA TYR A 51 -2.11 27.51 -21.86
C TYR A 51 -0.85 27.39 -20.99
N TYR A 52 -0.59 28.38 -20.14
CA TYR A 52 0.60 28.39 -19.27
C TYR A 52 0.50 27.43 -18.06
N ILE A 53 -0.71 27.08 -17.62
CA ILE A 53 -0.92 26.07 -16.57
C ILE A 53 -0.77 24.64 -17.12
N SER A 54 -1.01 24.44 -18.42
CA SER A 54 -0.94 23.11 -19.04
C SER A 54 0.51 22.61 -19.10
N PRO A 55 0.85 21.49 -18.43
CA PRO A 55 2.19 20.92 -18.52
C PRO A 55 2.55 20.44 -19.95
N MET A 56 1.53 20.10 -20.75
CA MET A 56 1.71 19.67 -22.15
C MET A 56 2.33 20.77 -23.01
N MET A 57 2.00 22.02 -22.73
CA MET A 57 2.58 23.19 -23.40
C MET A 57 4.10 23.19 -23.34
N TYR A 58 4.66 22.90 -22.16
CA TYR A 58 6.12 22.92 -21.94
C TYR A 58 6.77 21.70 -22.61
N ALA A 59 6.12 20.54 -22.57
CA ALA A 59 6.61 19.34 -23.23
C ALA A 59 6.68 19.51 -24.75
N GLN A 60 5.64 20.07 -25.36
CA GLN A 60 5.58 20.26 -26.82
C GLN A 60 6.58 21.31 -27.29
N ASN A 61 6.66 22.45 -26.59
CA ASN A 61 7.65 23.48 -26.91
C ASN A 61 9.09 22.95 -26.73
N ALA A 62 9.38 22.16 -25.68
CA ALA A 62 10.71 21.59 -25.50
C ALA A 62 11.13 20.67 -26.67
N ILE A 63 10.23 19.79 -27.13
CA ILE A 63 10.50 18.90 -28.26
C ILE A 63 10.65 19.69 -29.56
N ALA A 64 9.75 20.63 -29.82
CA ALA A 64 9.77 21.43 -31.04
C ALA A 64 11.02 22.32 -31.12
N ILE A 65 11.39 22.97 -30.01
CA ILE A 65 12.62 23.76 -29.92
C ILE A 65 13.84 22.88 -30.19
N ASN A 66 13.92 21.70 -29.56
CA ASN A 66 15.05 20.79 -29.72
C ASN A 66 15.22 20.29 -31.16
N GLU A 67 14.13 20.06 -31.89
CA GLU A 67 14.20 19.60 -33.29
C GLU A 67 14.42 20.76 -34.29
N PHE A 68 13.67 21.86 -34.16
CA PHE A 68 13.63 22.91 -35.19
C PHE A 68 14.69 24.00 -35.03
N LEU A 69 15.40 24.07 -33.90
CA LEU A 69 16.59 24.93 -33.75
C LEU A 69 17.91 24.21 -34.11
N ASP A 70 17.85 22.93 -34.47
CA ASP A 70 19.02 22.19 -34.96
C ASP A 70 19.53 22.75 -36.31
N ASP A 71 20.82 22.55 -36.58
CA ASP A 71 21.53 23.05 -37.75
C ASP A 71 20.90 22.57 -39.07
N ARG A 72 20.22 21.42 -39.05
CA ARG A 72 19.45 20.87 -40.19
C ARG A 72 18.39 21.85 -40.72
N TRP A 73 17.81 22.68 -39.85
CA TRP A 73 16.73 23.62 -40.15
C TRP A 73 17.21 25.09 -40.24
N SER A 74 18.53 25.30 -40.23
CA SER A 74 19.18 26.63 -40.28
C SER A 74 19.16 27.31 -41.65
N ARG A 75 18.53 26.70 -42.66
CA ARG A 75 18.42 27.30 -44.01
C ARG A 75 17.76 28.68 -43.93
N PRO A 76 18.22 29.65 -44.74
CA PRO A 76 17.66 31.00 -44.75
C PRO A 76 16.18 30.95 -45.15
N ASN A 77 15.40 31.82 -44.52
CA ASN A 77 13.95 31.86 -44.69
C ASN A 77 13.54 32.19 -46.15
N PRO A 78 12.75 31.31 -46.82
CA PRO A 78 12.22 31.56 -48.15
C PRO A 78 10.87 32.33 -48.17
N ASP A 79 10.20 32.48 -47.01
CA ASP A 79 8.88 33.11 -46.91
C ASP A 79 8.96 34.53 -46.32
N THR A 80 8.50 35.51 -47.09
CA THR A 80 8.50 36.94 -46.71
C THR A 80 7.35 37.31 -45.76
N ARG A 81 6.41 36.40 -45.49
CA ARG A 81 5.26 36.65 -44.60
C ARG A 81 5.63 36.65 -43.12
N ILE A 82 6.69 35.92 -42.74
CA ILE A 82 7.12 35.76 -41.35
C ILE A 82 8.55 36.27 -41.23
N ASN A 83 8.76 37.32 -40.45
CA ASN A 83 10.07 37.92 -40.21
C ASN A 83 10.88 37.10 -39.20
N GLU A 84 11.40 35.95 -39.63
CA GLU A 84 12.35 35.11 -38.88
C GLU A 84 13.52 34.69 -39.78
N PRO A 85 14.73 34.46 -39.23
CA PRO A 85 15.94 34.29 -40.02
C PRO A 85 16.09 32.88 -40.64
N THR A 86 15.59 31.85 -39.97
CA THR A 86 15.76 30.44 -40.37
C THR A 86 14.42 29.75 -40.58
N VAL A 87 14.38 28.75 -41.48
CA VAL A 87 13.19 27.94 -41.73
C VAL A 87 12.63 27.31 -40.45
N GLY A 88 13.50 26.84 -39.55
CA GLY A 88 13.10 26.29 -38.25
C GLY A 88 12.33 27.29 -37.38
N LYS A 89 12.83 28.53 -37.26
CA LYS A 89 12.15 29.59 -36.49
C LYS A 89 10.84 30.02 -37.12
N VAL A 90 10.76 30.05 -38.45
CA VAL A 90 9.52 30.32 -39.19
C VAL A 90 8.46 29.29 -38.85
N LEU A 91 8.83 28.00 -38.84
CA LEU A 91 7.90 26.89 -38.56
C LEU A 91 7.42 26.90 -37.10
N LEU A 92 8.31 27.19 -36.15
CA LEU A 92 7.95 27.39 -34.75
C LEU A 92 6.96 28.55 -34.59
N ARG A 93 7.25 29.70 -35.21
CA ARG A 93 6.39 30.89 -35.11
C ARG A 93 5.04 30.72 -35.79
N ALA A 94 4.99 30.02 -36.94
CA ALA A 94 3.75 29.71 -37.64
C ALA A 94 2.79 28.83 -36.82
N ARG A 95 3.31 28.09 -35.83
CA ARG A 95 2.54 27.26 -34.90
C ARG A 95 2.33 27.92 -33.52
N GLY A 96 2.74 29.18 -33.34
CA GLY A 96 2.64 29.89 -32.06
C GLY A 96 3.54 29.33 -30.96
N MET A 97 4.62 28.63 -31.33
CA MET A 97 5.60 28.04 -30.41
C MET A 97 6.78 29.00 -30.16
N PHE A 98 7.51 28.79 -29.07
CA PHE A 98 8.65 29.65 -28.72
C PHE A 98 9.84 29.41 -29.67
N THR A 99 10.51 30.49 -30.08
CA THR A 99 11.64 30.48 -31.04
C THR A 99 13.01 30.62 -30.38
N SER A 100 13.06 30.80 -29.06
CA SER A 100 14.29 31.08 -28.32
C SER A 100 14.87 29.81 -27.69
N GLU A 101 16.19 29.62 -27.77
CA GLU A 101 16.87 28.44 -27.23
C GLU A 101 16.77 28.34 -25.70
N TYR A 102 16.84 29.47 -24.98
CA TYR A 102 16.76 29.45 -23.51
C TYR A 102 15.40 28.94 -22.99
N MET A 103 14.33 29.05 -23.79
CA MET A 103 13.00 28.53 -23.46
C MET A 103 12.98 27.00 -23.34
N PHE A 104 13.92 26.30 -23.97
CA PHE A 104 14.10 24.85 -23.79
C PHE A 104 14.35 24.48 -22.33
N TRP A 105 15.33 25.14 -21.70
CA TRP A 105 15.69 24.91 -20.31
C TRP A 105 14.57 25.32 -19.36
N VAL A 106 13.88 26.43 -19.66
CA VAL A 106 12.69 26.84 -18.91
C VAL A 106 11.61 25.75 -18.96
N CYS A 107 11.37 25.14 -20.11
CA CYS A 107 10.40 24.04 -20.24
C CYS A 107 10.79 22.81 -19.41
N ILE A 108 12.07 22.43 -19.39
CA ILE A 108 12.56 21.32 -18.57
C ILE A 108 12.35 21.59 -17.07
N VAL A 109 12.76 22.78 -16.62
CA VAL A 109 12.61 23.18 -15.21
C VAL A 109 11.13 23.26 -14.83
N ALA A 110 10.27 23.80 -15.71
CA ALA A 110 8.84 23.85 -15.50
C ALA A 110 8.22 22.46 -15.37
N LEU A 111 8.55 21.51 -16.25
CA LEU A 111 8.06 20.13 -16.20
C LEU A 111 8.47 19.41 -14.91
N PHE A 112 9.71 19.62 -14.47
CA PHE A 112 10.19 19.12 -13.19
C PHE A 112 9.43 19.75 -12.01
N GLY A 113 9.24 21.08 -12.06
CA GLY A 113 8.46 21.85 -11.09
C GLY A 113 7.02 21.33 -10.98
N PHE A 114 6.33 21.09 -12.09
CA PHE A 114 4.99 20.48 -12.09
C PHE A 114 4.99 19.07 -11.48
N SER A 115 6.02 18.27 -11.72
CA SER A 115 6.14 16.94 -11.11
C SER A 115 6.24 17.02 -9.58
N LEU A 116 7.01 17.98 -9.05
CA LEU A 116 7.11 18.23 -7.62
C LEU A 116 5.81 18.81 -7.06
N LEU A 117 5.22 19.78 -7.74
CA LEU A 117 3.97 20.45 -7.35
C LEU A 117 2.82 19.44 -7.21
N PHE A 118 2.59 18.60 -8.22
CA PHE A 118 1.52 17.59 -8.15
C PHE A 118 1.81 16.51 -7.10
N THR A 119 3.08 16.18 -6.87
CA THR A 119 3.45 15.26 -5.78
C THR A 119 3.15 15.88 -4.42
N LEU A 120 3.45 17.17 -4.25
CA LEU A 120 3.10 17.91 -3.03
C LEU A 120 1.58 17.96 -2.83
N PHE A 121 0.82 18.31 -3.87
CA PHE A 121 -0.64 18.31 -3.80
C PHE A 121 -1.24 16.93 -3.53
N PHE A 122 -0.63 15.86 -4.06
CA PHE A 122 -1.01 14.49 -3.72
C PHE A 122 -0.80 14.19 -2.24
N VAL A 123 0.36 14.55 -1.67
CA VAL A 123 0.64 14.38 -0.24
C VAL A 123 -0.31 15.22 0.62
N LEU A 124 -0.56 16.48 0.24
CA LEU A 124 -1.50 17.36 0.93
C LEU A 124 -2.93 16.80 0.88
N ALA A 125 -3.37 16.31 -0.29
CA ALA A 125 -4.67 15.66 -0.42
C ALA A 125 -4.77 14.45 0.52
N LEU A 126 -3.77 13.57 0.54
CA LEU A 126 -3.75 12.42 1.46
C LEU A 126 -3.62 12.81 2.94
N THR A 127 -3.04 13.95 3.27
CA THR A 127 -2.89 14.39 4.66
C THR A 127 -4.18 15.03 5.18
N TYR A 128 -4.80 15.91 4.37
CA TYR A 128 -5.94 16.71 4.81
C TYR A 128 -7.30 16.10 4.51
N LEU A 129 -7.49 15.43 3.35
CA LEU A 129 -8.78 14.78 3.05
C LEU A 129 -8.98 13.50 3.86
N ASN A 130 -7.91 12.95 4.45
CA ASN A 130 -7.91 11.64 5.11
C ASN A 130 -8.13 11.73 6.63
N ARG A 131 -8.30 12.95 7.18
CA ARG A 131 -8.55 13.16 8.61
C ARG A 131 -9.93 12.69 9.10
N LYS A 132 -10.83 12.24 8.20
CA LYS A 132 -12.06 11.54 8.60
C LYS A 132 -11.98 10.01 8.57
N ILE A 133 -10.92 9.41 8.03
CA ILE A 133 -10.80 7.96 7.85
C ILE A 133 -9.48 7.37 8.42
N MET A 134 -8.47 8.20 8.72
CA MET A 134 -7.12 7.70 8.97
C MET A 134 -6.50 8.18 10.29
N ASN A 135 -6.97 7.59 11.40
CA ASN A 135 -6.08 7.31 12.55
C ASN A 135 -5.34 5.97 12.38
N SER A 136 -5.45 5.28 11.24
CA SER A 136 -5.03 3.88 11.10
C SER A 136 -3.86 3.57 10.17
N LEU A 137 -3.26 4.51 9.42
CA LEU A 137 -2.13 4.17 8.54
C LEU A 137 -1.17 5.35 8.36
N ILE A 138 -0.20 5.49 9.28
CA ILE A 138 1.03 6.20 8.95
C ILE A 138 1.95 5.19 8.29
N CYS A 139 1.89 5.14 6.95
CA CYS A 139 2.92 4.52 6.14
C CYS A 139 3.44 5.58 5.18
N VAL A 140 4.54 6.24 5.56
CA VAL A 140 5.16 7.29 4.75
C VAL A 140 5.90 6.62 3.59
N PHE A 141 5.29 6.63 2.41
CA PHE A 141 5.94 6.22 1.17
C PHE A 141 6.80 7.39 0.65
N ARG A 142 8.12 7.26 0.67
CA ARG A 142 9.03 8.16 -0.05
C ARG A 142 9.51 7.49 -1.33
N ILE A 143 9.07 8.01 -2.47
CA ILE A 143 9.56 7.64 -3.80
C ILE A 143 10.92 8.32 -4.00
N ILE A 144 11.98 7.54 -4.19
CA ILE A 144 13.24 8.01 -4.77
C ILE A 144 13.33 7.41 -6.18
N TYR A 145 13.57 8.28 -7.17
CA TYR A 145 13.84 7.89 -8.56
C TYR A 145 15.05 6.96 -8.63
N CYS A 146 14.98 5.89 -9.42
CA CYS A 146 16.16 5.08 -9.76
C CYS A 146 16.33 5.01 -11.27
N THR A 147 17.48 5.45 -11.75
CA THR A 147 17.98 5.20 -13.10
C THR A 147 18.67 3.83 -13.10
N SER A 148 18.46 3.07 -14.18
CA SER A 148 19.11 1.81 -14.61
C SER A 148 19.69 0.84 -13.56
N SER A 149 19.05 -0.33 -13.50
CA SER A 149 19.69 -1.65 -13.36
C SER A 149 20.16 -2.14 -11.97
N SER A 150 19.27 -2.20 -10.98
CA SER A 150 19.24 -3.26 -9.92
C SER A 150 18.22 -2.89 -8.83
N ILE A 151 17.27 -3.79 -8.51
CA ILE A 151 16.28 -3.59 -7.44
C ILE A 151 16.87 -4.17 -6.15
N LEU A 152 17.27 -3.30 -5.22
CA LEU A 152 17.54 -3.67 -3.83
C LEU A 152 16.62 -2.84 -2.94
N VAL A 153 15.59 -3.47 -2.37
CA VAL A 153 14.68 -2.84 -1.41
C VAL A 153 15.36 -2.90 -0.04
N THR A 154 15.92 -1.77 0.42
CA THR A 154 16.42 -1.67 1.80
C THR A 154 15.41 -0.92 2.64
N VAL A 155 14.80 -1.60 3.60
CA VAL A 155 13.95 -1.02 4.64
C VAL A 155 14.87 -0.57 5.77
N LEU A 156 15.02 0.75 5.97
CA LEU A 156 15.71 1.30 7.14
C LEU A 156 14.71 2.01 8.04
N ILE A 157 14.50 1.42 9.22
CA ILE A 157 13.76 2.00 10.34
C ILE A 157 14.78 2.80 11.16
N GLN A 158 14.70 4.13 11.12
CA GLN A 158 15.47 4.98 12.02
C GLN A 158 14.61 5.28 13.26
N THR A 159 15.02 4.76 14.43
CA THR A 159 14.57 5.25 15.74
C THR A 159 15.47 6.41 16.19
N PRO A 160 14.95 7.42 16.92
CA PRO A 160 15.79 8.45 17.51
C PRO A 160 16.59 7.87 18.68
N ALA A 161 17.87 8.21 18.72
CA ALA A 161 18.82 7.80 19.75
C ALA A 161 18.53 8.44 21.11
N LEU A 162 18.72 7.67 22.19
CA LEU A 162 19.20 8.18 23.48
C LEU A 162 19.75 7.01 24.35
N GLY A 163 21.02 7.10 24.76
CA GLY A 163 21.53 6.47 26.01
C GLY A 163 22.56 5.35 25.86
N ASP A 164 23.84 5.71 25.99
CA ASP A 164 25.03 4.84 26.12
C ASP A 164 24.94 3.78 27.24
N SER A 165 25.50 2.59 27.00
CA SER A 165 26.51 2.02 27.91
C SER A 165 27.31 0.88 27.29
N LYS A 166 28.62 0.88 27.58
CA LYS A 166 29.71 0.03 27.06
C LYS A 166 29.84 -1.29 27.83
N THR A 167 30.35 -2.35 27.18
CA THR A 167 31.41 -3.30 27.65
C THR A 167 31.57 -4.44 26.62
N VAL A 168 32.66 -4.53 25.84
CA VAL A 168 34.00 -5.15 26.09
C VAL A 168 34.08 -6.67 25.78
N VAL A 169 34.97 -6.97 24.80
CA VAL A 169 35.56 -8.21 24.20
C VAL A 169 36.38 -9.02 25.25
N PRO A 170 36.65 -10.36 25.19
CA PRO A 170 37.42 -11.12 24.14
C PRO A 170 36.92 -12.54 23.77
N THR A 171 36.94 -12.97 22.50
CA THR A 171 37.99 -13.70 21.72
C THR A 171 38.66 -14.89 22.41
N GLU A 172 38.59 -16.06 21.77
CA GLU A 172 39.75 -16.94 21.50
C GLU A 172 39.42 -17.95 20.38
N ASP A 173 40.35 -18.02 19.42
CA ASP A 173 40.45 -18.90 18.27
C ASP A 173 41.08 -20.27 18.65
N GLU A 174 40.85 -21.31 17.84
CA GLU A 174 41.87 -22.22 17.24
C GLU A 174 41.16 -23.44 16.61
N HIS A 175 41.11 -23.57 15.28
CA HIS A 175 42.07 -24.25 14.37
C HIS A 175 42.40 -25.70 14.75
N ASN A 176 41.95 -26.71 13.97
CA ASN A 176 42.69 -27.26 12.83
C ASN A 176 42.19 -28.67 12.39
N GLN A 177 41.72 -28.73 11.14
CA GLN A 177 41.99 -29.71 10.06
C GLN A 177 42.39 -31.16 10.38
N LYS A 178 41.72 -32.14 9.74
CA LYS A 178 42.24 -32.85 8.54
C LYS A 178 41.24 -33.82 7.89
N HIS A 179 41.49 -34.06 6.61
CA HIS A 179 40.65 -34.60 5.54
C HIS A 179 41.08 -36.06 5.21
N PRO A 180 40.70 -36.65 4.05
CA PRO A 180 39.69 -37.69 3.78
C PRO A 180 40.26 -39.12 3.60
N GLN A 181 39.40 -40.13 3.43
CA GLN A 181 39.47 -41.11 2.32
C GLN A 181 38.29 -42.10 2.27
N THR A 182 38.06 -42.56 1.04
CA THR A 182 36.90 -43.18 0.40
C THR A 182 36.85 -44.71 0.58
N GLU A 183 35.65 -45.32 0.65
CA GLU A 183 35.17 -46.40 -0.25
C GLU A 183 33.89 -47.09 0.28
N THR A 184 32.83 -46.94 -0.52
CA THR A 184 31.74 -47.85 -0.89
C THR A 184 31.33 -49.00 0.05
N GLU A 185 30.08 -48.97 0.52
CA GLU A 185 29.09 -50.04 0.27
C GLU A 185 27.66 -49.60 0.65
N THR A 186 26.72 -50.09 -0.15
CA THR A 186 25.30 -49.75 -0.23
C THR A 186 24.51 -50.48 0.86
N GLU A 187 23.60 -49.80 1.57
CA GLU A 187 22.15 -50.09 1.61
C GLU A 187 21.41 -49.50 2.82
N MET A 188 20.37 -48.74 2.44
CA MET A 188 19.03 -48.73 2.99
C MET A 188 18.72 -48.02 4.33
N THR A 189 18.02 -46.90 4.11
CA THR A 189 16.77 -46.52 4.80
C THR A 189 16.87 -46.25 6.30
N THR A 190 17.22 -45.01 6.63
CA THR A 190 16.48 -44.31 7.69
C THR A 190 15.60 -43.27 7.03
N SER A 191 14.35 -43.65 6.80
CA SER A 191 13.26 -42.72 6.54
C SER A 191 13.18 -41.77 7.73
N SER A 192 13.85 -40.61 7.65
CA SER A 192 13.52 -39.49 8.51
C SER A 192 12.06 -39.14 8.19
N SER A 193 11.14 -39.57 9.04
CA SER A 193 9.77 -39.08 9.04
C SER A 193 9.85 -37.58 9.22
N LYS A 194 9.86 -36.83 8.10
CA LYS A 194 9.72 -35.39 8.11
C LYS A 194 8.46 -35.13 8.93
N LYS A 195 8.62 -34.55 10.12
CA LYS A 195 7.48 -34.15 10.95
C LYS A 195 6.62 -33.25 10.08
N LYS A 196 5.47 -33.77 9.61
CA LYS A 196 4.45 -32.98 8.94
C LYS A 196 3.85 -32.05 10.01
N GLY A 197 4.32 -30.82 10.05
CA GLY A 197 3.87 -29.80 10.98
C GLY A 197 4.57 -28.49 10.67
N MET A 198 3.86 -27.36 10.84
CA MET A 198 4.37 -26.02 10.51
C MET A 198 5.79 -25.82 11.06
N VAL A 199 6.70 -25.46 10.16
CA VAL A 199 8.15 -25.46 10.39
C VAL A 199 8.64 -24.25 11.19
N LEU A 200 7.76 -23.29 11.51
CA LEU A 200 8.15 -22.05 12.19
C LEU A 200 7.82 -22.08 13.68
N PRO A 201 8.79 -21.75 14.57
CA PRO A 201 8.53 -21.64 15.99
C PRO A 201 7.66 -20.41 16.26
N PHE A 202 6.47 -20.60 16.86
CA PHE A 202 5.64 -19.51 17.37
C PHE A 202 5.67 -19.49 18.90
N LYS A 203 5.61 -18.30 19.51
CA LYS A 203 5.54 -18.19 20.97
C LYS A 203 4.07 -18.08 21.39
N PRO A 204 3.52 -19.00 22.20
CA PRO A 204 2.14 -18.89 22.64
C PRO A 204 1.94 -17.62 23.47
N LEU A 205 1.00 -16.75 23.06
CA LEU A 205 0.59 -15.58 23.84
C LEU A 205 -0.81 -15.77 24.44
N SER A 206 -1.01 -15.23 25.65
CA SER A 206 -2.34 -15.14 26.27
C SER A 206 -2.88 -13.72 26.15
N LEU A 207 -4.16 -13.57 25.84
CA LEU A 207 -4.86 -12.28 25.90
C LEU A 207 -5.72 -12.25 27.17
N ALA A 208 -5.63 -11.21 27.98
CA ALA A 208 -6.53 -11.01 29.11
C ALA A 208 -7.07 -9.58 29.10
N PHE A 209 -8.34 -9.43 29.45
CA PHE A 209 -9.01 -8.15 29.50
C PHE A 209 -9.86 -8.07 30.76
N ASP A 210 -9.88 -6.90 31.38
CA ASP A 210 -10.44 -6.70 32.70
C ASP A 210 -11.22 -5.38 32.77
N HIS A 211 -12.50 -5.49 33.17
CA HIS A 211 -13.49 -4.44 33.30
C HIS A 211 -13.59 -3.56 32.04
N VAL A 212 -13.63 -4.19 30.85
CA VAL A 212 -13.66 -3.46 29.58
C VAL A 212 -15.04 -2.88 29.33
N ASN A 213 -15.09 -1.57 29.20
CA ASN A 213 -16.28 -0.81 28.84
C ASN A 213 -16.05 -0.08 27.51
N TYR A 214 -17.09 0.00 26.68
CA TYR A 214 -17.02 0.69 25.39
C TYR A 214 -18.23 1.58 25.16
N TYR A 215 -17.94 2.83 24.83
CA TYR A 215 -18.93 3.89 24.61
C TYR A 215 -18.77 4.49 23.22
N VAL A 216 -19.89 4.82 22.59
CA VAL A 216 -19.95 5.57 21.35
C VAL A 216 -20.76 6.85 21.54
N ASP A 217 -20.51 7.88 20.74
CA ASP A 217 -21.35 9.07 20.76
C ASP A 217 -22.79 8.71 20.37
N MET A 218 -23.77 9.31 21.05
CA MET A 218 -25.17 9.00 20.82
C MET A 218 -25.57 9.30 19.36
N PRO A 219 -26.12 8.31 18.62
CA PRO A 219 -26.57 8.52 17.25
C PRO A 219 -27.63 9.63 17.16
N ALA A 220 -27.61 10.40 16.08
CA ALA A 220 -28.53 11.52 15.87
C ALA A 220 -30.01 11.11 15.91
N GLU A 221 -30.30 9.89 15.45
CA GLU A 221 -31.64 9.28 15.46
C GLU A 221 -32.16 9.05 16.88
N MET A 222 -31.28 8.64 17.81
CA MET A 222 -31.60 8.41 19.22
C MET A 222 -31.71 9.71 20.01
N LYS A 223 -30.85 10.71 19.71
CA LYS A 223 -31.02 12.06 20.26
C LYS A 223 -32.35 12.69 19.84
N ALA A 224 -32.80 12.47 18.60
CA ALA A 224 -34.09 12.96 18.12
C ALA A 224 -35.30 12.29 18.83
N GLN A 225 -35.11 11.09 19.40
CA GLN A 225 -36.11 10.39 20.20
C GLN A 225 -36.15 10.85 21.67
N GLY A 226 -35.36 11.87 22.04
CA GLY A 226 -35.39 12.48 23.37
C GLY A 226 -34.48 11.84 24.41
N ILE A 227 -33.49 11.03 24.00
CA ILE A 227 -32.47 10.50 24.91
C ILE A 227 -31.46 11.61 25.23
N GLU A 228 -31.40 12.01 26.51
CA GLU A 228 -30.54 13.11 26.99
C GLU A 228 -29.06 12.72 27.15
N ASP A 229 -28.75 11.42 27.16
CA ASP A 229 -27.37 10.94 27.31
C ASP A 229 -26.51 11.28 26.09
N ASP A 230 -25.28 11.71 26.35
CA ASP A 230 -24.32 12.06 25.30
C ASP A 230 -23.63 10.84 24.69
N ARG A 231 -23.56 9.72 25.43
CA ARG A 231 -22.85 8.51 25.03
C ARG A 231 -23.71 7.27 25.23
N LEU A 232 -23.71 6.40 24.22
CA LEU A 232 -24.32 5.08 24.28
C LEU A 232 -23.28 4.05 24.71
N GLN A 233 -23.56 3.32 25.77
CA GLN A 233 -22.72 2.21 26.21
C GLN A 233 -23.09 0.94 25.43
N LEU A 234 -22.09 0.29 24.84
CA LEU A 234 -22.27 -0.93 24.05
C LEU A 234 -21.67 -2.18 24.71
N LEU A 235 -20.60 -2.00 25.49
CA LEU A 235 -20.01 -3.04 26.32
C LEU A 235 -20.00 -2.56 27.76
N GLU A 236 -20.48 -3.40 28.66
CA GLU A 236 -20.60 -3.14 30.08
C GLU A 236 -19.82 -4.20 30.86
N ASP A 237 -18.79 -3.73 31.55
CA ASP A 237 -17.96 -4.47 32.50
C ASP A 237 -17.53 -5.88 32.04
N VAL A 238 -16.92 -5.94 30.85
CA VAL A 238 -16.57 -7.22 30.22
C VAL A 238 -15.16 -7.63 30.63
N SER A 239 -15.05 -8.78 31.31
CA SER A 239 -13.79 -9.38 31.77
C SER A 239 -13.62 -10.80 31.26
N GLY A 240 -12.39 -11.20 30.97
CA GLY A 240 -12.09 -12.52 30.43
C GLY A 240 -10.64 -12.73 30.02
N ALA A 241 -10.32 -13.96 29.66
CA ALA A 241 -8.98 -14.31 29.18
C ALA A 241 -9.02 -15.44 28.16
N PHE A 242 -8.18 -15.33 27.13
CA PHE A 242 -7.93 -16.33 26.12
C PHE A 242 -6.58 -16.97 26.35
N ARG A 243 -6.59 -18.30 26.52
CA ARG A 243 -5.39 -19.10 26.72
C ARG A 243 -4.81 -19.52 25.36
N PRO A 244 -3.48 -19.54 25.22
CA PRO A 244 -2.86 -20.04 24.01
C PRO A 244 -3.19 -21.51 23.78
N GLY A 245 -3.32 -21.91 22.52
CA GLY A 245 -3.56 -23.30 22.11
C GLY A 245 -5.00 -23.78 22.32
N VAL A 246 -5.93 -22.90 22.71
CA VAL A 246 -7.34 -23.22 22.89
C VAL A 246 -8.20 -22.43 21.90
N LEU A 247 -9.00 -23.14 21.10
CA LEU A 247 -10.03 -22.49 20.30
C LEU A 247 -11.14 -21.99 21.22
N THR A 248 -11.25 -20.67 21.36
CA THR A 248 -12.30 -20.04 22.16
C THR A 248 -13.39 -19.48 21.25
N ALA A 249 -14.63 -19.89 21.46
CA ALA A 249 -15.78 -19.41 20.70
C ALA A 249 -16.58 -18.37 21.51
N LEU A 250 -16.82 -17.20 20.92
CA LEU A 250 -17.69 -16.17 21.48
C LEU A 250 -19.10 -16.35 20.89
N VAL A 251 -20.04 -16.82 21.72
CA VAL A 251 -21.40 -17.17 21.29
C VAL A 251 -22.42 -16.29 22.00
N GLY A 252 -23.46 -15.85 21.28
CA GLY A 252 -24.52 -14.99 21.81
C GLY A 252 -25.49 -14.52 20.73
N VAL A 253 -26.64 -13.98 21.15
CA VAL A 253 -27.69 -13.49 20.24
C VAL A 253 -27.18 -12.38 19.31
N SER A 254 -27.85 -12.19 18.17
CA SER A 254 -27.53 -11.06 17.29
C SER A 254 -27.71 -9.73 18.03
N GLY A 255 -26.77 -8.79 17.85
CA GLY A 255 -26.77 -7.52 18.57
C GLY A 255 -26.16 -7.55 19.98
N ALA A 256 -25.76 -8.71 20.51
CA ALA A 256 -25.14 -8.81 21.85
C ALA A 256 -23.73 -8.18 21.99
N GLY A 257 -23.23 -7.45 20.98
CA GLY A 257 -21.92 -6.81 21.04
C GLY A 257 -20.72 -7.72 20.77
N LYS A 258 -20.89 -8.93 20.25
CA LYS A 258 -19.79 -9.89 19.95
C LYS A 258 -18.69 -9.31 19.06
N THR A 259 -19.07 -8.87 17.86
CA THR A 259 -18.18 -8.20 16.91
C THR A 259 -17.61 -6.90 17.50
N THR A 260 -18.39 -6.20 18.34
CA THR A 260 -17.91 -4.99 19.02
C THR A 260 -16.79 -5.31 20.02
N LEU A 261 -16.94 -6.36 20.83
CA LEU A 261 -15.90 -6.85 21.73
C LEU A 261 -14.66 -7.28 20.94
N MET A 262 -14.83 -8.05 19.87
CA MET A 262 -13.71 -8.48 19.02
C MET A 262 -12.97 -7.29 18.38
N ASP A 263 -13.70 -6.30 17.85
CA ASP A 263 -13.09 -5.10 17.27
C ASP A 263 -12.37 -4.24 18.31
N VAL A 264 -12.88 -4.14 19.54
CA VAL A 264 -12.24 -3.40 20.66
C VAL A 264 -10.96 -4.11 21.10
N LEU A 265 -11.02 -5.44 21.30
CA LEU A 265 -9.84 -6.24 21.64
C LEU A 265 -8.79 -6.20 20.53
N ALA A 266 -9.22 -6.22 19.26
CA ALA A 266 -8.33 -6.07 18.11
C ALA A 266 -7.78 -4.64 17.92
N GLY A 267 -8.41 -3.65 18.57
CA GLY A 267 -8.06 -2.23 18.46
C GLY A 267 -8.43 -1.60 17.11
N ARG A 268 -9.47 -2.14 16.47
CA ARG A 268 -10.04 -1.61 15.21
C ARG A 268 -11.11 -0.54 15.47
N LYS A 269 -11.77 -0.54 16.62
CA LYS A 269 -12.63 0.58 17.05
C LYS A 269 -11.77 1.77 17.48
N THR A 270 -11.64 2.75 16.57
CA THR A 270 -10.91 4.01 16.82
C THR A 270 -11.83 5.20 17.08
N GLY A 271 -13.13 5.06 16.81
CA GLY A 271 -14.16 6.01 17.25
C GLY A 271 -14.84 5.47 18.49
N GLY A 272 -15.04 6.32 19.50
CA GLY A 272 -15.58 5.91 20.81
C GLY A 272 -14.54 5.94 21.92
N TYR A 273 -14.98 5.61 23.13
CA TYR A 273 -14.19 5.63 24.35
C TYR A 273 -14.10 4.21 24.91
N ILE A 274 -12.87 3.73 25.12
CA ILE A 274 -12.60 2.43 25.71
C ILE A 274 -12.08 2.69 27.13
N ASP A 275 -12.69 2.05 28.11
CA ASP A 275 -12.24 2.02 29.50
C ASP A 275 -11.96 0.57 29.94
N GLY A 276 -11.12 0.40 30.95
CA GLY A 276 -10.60 -0.91 31.38
C GLY A 276 -9.22 -1.24 30.82
N ASN A 277 -8.73 -2.45 31.15
CA ASN A 277 -7.37 -2.87 30.84
C ASN A 277 -7.36 -4.07 29.91
N ILE A 278 -6.52 -4.01 28.86
CA ILE A 278 -6.25 -5.14 27.97
C ILE A 278 -4.77 -5.45 28.05
N SER A 279 -4.43 -6.70 28.33
CA SER A 279 -3.06 -7.19 28.49
C SER A 279 -2.77 -8.40 27.60
N ILE A 280 -1.53 -8.49 27.14
CA ILE A 280 -0.99 -9.57 26.33
C ILE A 280 0.17 -10.17 27.10
N SER A 281 0.03 -11.43 27.52
CA SER A 281 1.02 -12.16 28.32
C SER A 281 1.52 -11.39 29.54
N GLY A 282 0.61 -10.66 30.20
CA GLY A 282 0.89 -9.84 31.40
C GLY A 282 1.34 -8.39 31.13
N PHE A 283 1.56 -8.00 29.87
CA PHE A 283 1.94 -6.64 29.51
C PHE A 283 0.75 -5.85 28.94
N LEU A 284 0.66 -4.55 29.24
CA LEU A 284 -0.40 -3.70 28.70
C LEU A 284 -0.35 -3.67 27.17
N LYS A 285 -1.53 -3.80 26.53
CA LYS A 285 -1.67 -3.83 25.07
C LYS A 285 -1.18 -2.52 24.45
N LYS A 286 -0.20 -2.64 23.55
CA LYS A 286 0.22 -1.57 22.63
C LYS A 286 -0.24 -1.93 21.22
N GLN A 287 -1.02 -1.05 20.59
CA GLN A 287 -1.65 -1.36 19.30
C GLN A 287 -0.63 -1.65 18.18
N GLU A 288 0.48 -0.92 18.13
CA GLU A 288 1.51 -1.08 17.09
C GLU A 288 2.19 -2.45 17.15
N THR A 289 2.43 -2.97 18.36
CA THR A 289 3.02 -4.30 18.57
C THR A 289 1.97 -5.38 18.37
N PHE A 290 0.77 -5.18 18.92
CA PHE A 290 -0.33 -6.13 18.82
C PHE A 290 -0.69 -6.43 17.36
N ALA A 291 -0.78 -5.40 16.51
CA ALA A 291 -1.10 -5.55 15.09
C ALA A 291 -0.07 -6.39 14.30
N ARG A 292 1.14 -6.65 14.84
CA ARG A 292 2.16 -7.49 14.22
C ARG A 292 2.12 -8.96 14.68
N VAL A 293 1.48 -9.23 15.81
CA VAL A 293 1.39 -10.57 16.43
C VAL A 293 -0.03 -11.12 16.44
N SER A 294 -0.98 -10.39 15.86
CA SER A 294 -2.39 -10.76 15.79
C SER A 294 -2.89 -10.79 14.35
N GLY A 295 -3.52 -11.89 13.97
CA GLY A 295 -4.28 -12.01 12.74
C GLY A 295 -5.78 -11.75 12.99
N TYR A 296 -6.40 -10.89 12.19
CA TYR A 296 -7.84 -10.61 12.27
C TYR A 296 -8.52 -10.89 10.93
N CYS A 297 -9.49 -11.81 10.93
CA CYS A 297 -10.40 -12.04 9.81
C CYS A 297 -11.66 -11.20 10.02
N GLU A 298 -11.97 -10.32 9.06
CA GLU A 298 -13.26 -9.62 9.05
C GLU A 298 -14.39 -10.57 8.62
N GLN A 299 -15.63 -10.15 8.90
CA GLN A 299 -16.84 -10.81 8.43
C GLN A 299 -16.91 -10.87 6.89
N ASN A 300 -16.44 -9.82 6.22
CA ASN A 300 -16.34 -9.77 4.75
C ASN A 300 -14.93 -10.09 4.28
N ASP A 301 -14.81 -11.03 3.33
CA ASP A 301 -13.52 -11.43 2.78
C ASP A 301 -13.00 -10.41 1.76
N ILE A 302 -11.93 -9.70 2.13
CA ILE A 302 -11.29 -8.68 1.28
C ILE A 302 -10.08 -9.29 0.57
N HIS A 303 -10.19 -9.50 -0.75
CA HIS A 303 -9.11 -10.01 -1.59
C HIS A 303 -9.04 -9.24 -2.91
N SER A 304 -7.87 -9.22 -3.54
CA SER A 304 -7.71 -8.67 -4.89
C SER A 304 -8.36 -9.62 -5.90
N PRO A 305 -9.34 -9.18 -6.71
CA PRO A 305 -10.08 -10.08 -7.60
C PRO A 305 -9.26 -10.58 -8.79
N HIS A 306 -8.20 -9.87 -9.17
CA HIS A 306 -7.39 -10.15 -10.36
C HIS A 306 -6.14 -11.01 -10.10
N VAL A 307 -5.97 -11.50 -8.87
CA VAL A 307 -4.81 -12.29 -8.45
C VAL A 307 -5.23 -13.74 -8.31
N THR A 308 -4.32 -14.68 -8.56
CA THR A 308 -4.59 -16.10 -8.33
C THR A 308 -4.56 -16.46 -6.84
N VAL A 309 -5.15 -17.60 -6.46
CA VAL A 309 -5.08 -18.13 -5.08
C VAL A 309 -3.62 -18.25 -4.63
N TYR A 310 -2.77 -18.84 -5.46
CA TYR A 310 -1.36 -19.04 -5.15
C TYR A 310 -0.60 -17.72 -4.95
N GLU A 311 -0.72 -16.79 -5.91
CA GLU A 311 -0.07 -15.48 -5.80
C GLU A 311 -0.55 -14.70 -4.57
N SER A 312 -1.83 -14.84 -4.23
CA SER A 312 -2.42 -14.21 -3.04
C SER A 312 -1.75 -14.74 -1.76
N LEU A 313 -1.57 -16.06 -1.63
CA LEU A 313 -0.91 -16.68 -0.48
C LEU A 313 0.59 -16.34 -0.42
N VAL A 314 1.30 -16.38 -1.55
CA VAL A 314 2.71 -15.97 -1.64
C VAL A 314 2.89 -14.51 -1.23
N TYR A 315 2.01 -13.62 -1.69
CA TYR A 315 2.03 -12.22 -1.34
C TYR A 315 1.82 -11.99 0.18
N SER A 316 0.88 -12.71 0.79
CA SER A 316 0.70 -12.70 2.25
C SER A 316 1.97 -13.15 2.98
N ALA A 317 2.58 -14.24 2.51
CA ALA A 317 3.80 -14.81 3.08
C ALA A 317 4.97 -13.83 3.06
N TRP A 318 5.20 -13.14 1.95
CA TRP A 318 6.27 -12.15 1.84
C TRP A 318 6.10 -10.93 2.75
N LEU A 319 4.85 -10.55 3.07
CA LEU A 319 4.59 -9.40 3.93
C LEU A 319 4.63 -9.74 5.43
N ARG A 320 4.38 -11.00 5.80
CA ARG A 320 4.19 -11.41 7.20
C ARG A 320 5.34 -12.24 7.77
N LEU A 321 6.11 -12.93 6.92
CA LEU A 321 7.29 -13.69 7.36
C LEU A 321 8.48 -12.79 7.66
N SER A 322 9.35 -13.24 8.57
CA SER A 322 10.62 -12.55 8.88
C SER A 322 11.52 -12.51 7.64
N PRO A 323 12.27 -11.43 7.40
CA PRO A 323 13.28 -11.37 6.33
C PRO A 323 14.37 -12.45 6.43
N ASP A 324 14.53 -13.09 7.60
CA ASP A 324 15.51 -14.18 7.79
C ASP A 324 15.09 -15.49 7.10
N VAL A 325 13.82 -15.62 6.70
CA VAL A 325 13.30 -16.83 6.05
C VAL A 325 13.68 -16.83 4.58
N THR A 326 14.35 -17.89 4.12
CA THR A 326 14.72 -18.01 2.70
C THR A 326 13.48 -18.13 1.80
N SER A 327 13.57 -17.62 0.57
CA SER A 327 12.46 -17.70 -0.41
C SER A 327 12.03 -19.14 -0.66
N GLN A 328 12.95 -20.11 -0.62
CA GLN A 328 12.61 -21.53 -0.80
C GLN A 328 11.77 -22.06 0.37
N THR A 329 12.15 -21.75 1.60
CA THR A 329 11.36 -22.11 2.80
C THR A 329 9.99 -21.44 2.78
N CYS A 330 9.91 -20.18 2.34
CA CYS A 330 8.64 -19.46 2.16
C CYS A 330 7.71 -20.19 1.18
N LEU A 331 8.23 -20.62 0.02
CA LEU A 331 7.42 -21.33 -0.98
C LEU A 331 6.97 -22.71 -0.48
N MET A 332 7.84 -23.45 0.20
CA MET A 332 7.45 -24.73 0.83
C MET A 332 6.32 -24.54 1.83
N PHE A 333 6.39 -23.48 2.65
CA PHE A 333 5.35 -23.17 3.62
C PHE A 333 4.02 -22.77 2.96
N VAL A 334 4.08 -22.05 1.83
CA VAL A 334 2.89 -21.72 1.04
C VAL A 334 2.20 -22.98 0.51
N GLU A 335 2.96 -23.95 0.01
CA GLU A 335 2.40 -25.22 -0.44
C GLU A 335 1.78 -26.01 0.73
N GLU A 336 2.44 -26.06 1.90
CA GLU A 336 1.89 -26.71 3.10
C GLU A 336 0.57 -26.08 3.57
N VAL A 337 0.49 -24.75 3.60
CA VAL A 337 -0.74 -24.05 3.98
C VAL A 337 -1.82 -24.26 2.93
N MET A 338 -1.50 -24.21 1.63
CA MET A 338 -2.46 -24.43 0.56
C MET A 338 -3.08 -25.83 0.61
N ASP A 339 -2.27 -26.84 0.95
CA ASP A 339 -2.75 -28.20 1.21
C ASP A 339 -3.62 -28.27 2.47
N LEU A 340 -3.24 -27.56 3.55
CA LEU A 340 -3.99 -27.53 4.81
C LEU A 340 -5.40 -26.93 4.63
N VAL A 341 -5.55 -25.89 3.81
CA VAL A 341 -6.86 -25.28 3.52
C VAL A 341 -7.58 -25.91 2.32
N GLU A 342 -7.03 -26.99 1.77
CA GLU A 342 -7.59 -27.75 0.64
C GLU A 342 -7.81 -26.90 -0.62
N LEU A 343 -6.93 -25.93 -0.88
CA LEU A 343 -7.02 -25.02 -2.02
C LEU A 343 -6.10 -25.41 -3.19
N SER A 344 -5.34 -26.50 -3.07
CA SER A 344 -4.39 -26.99 -4.09
C SER A 344 -5.02 -27.18 -5.48
N PRO A 345 -6.26 -27.69 -5.64
CA PRO A 345 -6.92 -27.77 -6.95
C PRO A 345 -7.20 -26.41 -7.59
N LEU A 346 -7.34 -25.37 -6.78
CA LEU A 346 -7.69 -24.00 -7.17
C LEU A 346 -6.47 -23.07 -7.21
N ARG A 347 -5.25 -23.61 -7.13
CA ARG A 347 -3.98 -22.87 -7.08
C ARG A 347 -3.89 -21.74 -8.11
N ASN A 348 -4.25 -22.04 -9.36
CA ASN A 348 -4.17 -21.11 -10.49
C ASN A 348 -5.51 -20.43 -10.81
N ALA A 349 -6.55 -20.67 -10.00
CA ALA A 349 -7.83 -20.02 -10.16
C ALA A 349 -7.73 -18.54 -9.72
N LEU A 350 -8.41 -17.67 -10.44
CA LEU A 350 -8.56 -16.27 -10.04
C LEU A 350 -9.51 -16.17 -8.85
N VAL A 351 -9.19 -15.27 -7.91
CA VAL A 351 -10.03 -15.03 -6.73
C VAL A 351 -11.41 -14.48 -7.12
N GLY A 352 -11.46 -13.55 -8.07
CA GLY A 352 -12.69 -12.94 -8.59
C GLY A 352 -13.42 -12.03 -7.60
N LEU A 353 -14.48 -11.39 -8.07
CA LEU A 353 -15.36 -10.51 -7.31
C LEU A 353 -16.38 -11.32 -6.49
N PRO A 354 -16.65 -10.93 -5.22
CA PRO A 354 -17.62 -11.62 -4.39
C PRO A 354 -19.01 -11.70 -5.05
N GLY A 355 -19.53 -12.91 -5.22
CA GLY A 355 -20.89 -13.16 -5.72
C GLY A 355 -21.05 -13.05 -7.24
N VAL A 356 -19.99 -12.80 -8.00
CA VAL A 356 -20.04 -12.66 -9.47
C VAL A 356 -19.21 -13.74 -10.16
N ASP A 357 -17.93 -13.84 -9.82
CA ASP A 357 -16.96 -14.70 -10.51
C ASP A 357 -15.82 -15.18 -9.59
N GLY A 358 -15.02 -16.12 -10.10
CA GLY A 358 -13.87 -16.70 -9.39
C GLY A 358 -14.28 -17.73 -8.34
N LEU A 359 -13.84 -17.53 -7.10
CA LEU A 359 -14.02 -18.48 -6.00
C LEU A 359 -15.42 -18.42 -5.39
N SER A 360 -15.93 -19.58 -4.97
CA SER A 360 -17.13 -19.66 -4.14
C SER A 360 -16.93 -18.97 -2.78
N THR A 361 -18.03 -18.67 -2.09
CA THR A 361 -17.98 -18.07 -0.75
C THR A 361 -17.19 -18.92 0.24
N GLU A 362 -17.38 -20.24 0.23
CA GLU A 362 -16.63 -21.16 1.08
C GLU A 362 -15.14 -21.20 0.74
N GLN A 363 -14.80 -21.28 -0.56
CA GLN A 363 -13.41 -21.28 -1.02
C GLN A 363 -12.71 -19.96 -0.68
N ARG A 364 -13.43 -18.84 -0.78
CA ARG A 364 -12.92 -17.52 -0.40
C ARG A 364 -12.67 -17.43 1.10
N LYS A 365 -13.56 -17.96 1.94
CA LYS A 365 -13.33 -18.01 3.40
C LYS A 365 -12.11 -18.87 3.76
N ARG A 366 -11.93 -20.01 3.08
CA ARG A 366 -10.71 -20.83 3.19
C ARG A 366 -9.47 -20.02 2.80
N LEU A 367 -9.52 -19.25 1.71
CA LEU A 367 -8.40 -18.40 1.30
C LEU A 367 -8.07 -17.33 2.36
N THR A 368 -9.08 -16.71 2.97
CA THR A 368 -8.89 -15.74 4.06
C THR A 368 -8.22 -16.39 5.28
N ILE A 369 -8.65 -17.59 5.65
CA ILE A 369 -8.02 -18.38 6.71
C ILE A 369 -6.56 -18.70 6.34
N GLY A 370 -6.31 -19.14 5.10
CA GLY A 370 -4.98 -19.36 4.53
C GLY A 370 -4.06 -18.15 4.68
N TYR A 371 -4.58 -16.95 4.40
CA TYR A 371 -3.84 -15.70 4.54
C TYR A 371 -3.22 -15.54 5.95
N LEU A 372 -3.97 -15.88 6.99
CA LEU A 372 -3.62 -15.65 8.40
C LEU A 372 -2.60 -16.66 8.95
N PHE A 373 -2.31 -17.74 8.23
CA PHE A 373 -1.29 -18.71 8.67
C PHE A 373 0.15 -18.23 8.49
N TYR A 374 0.38 -17.17 7.70
CA TYR A 374 1.73 -16.71 7.35
C TYR A 374 2.34 -15.67 8.28
N GLY A 375 1.57 -15.15 9.23
CA GLY A 375 2.11 -14.35 10.32
C GLY A 375 2.65 -15.26 11.42
N PHE A 376 3.60 -14.75 12.20
CA PHE A 376 3.73 -15.15 13.60
C PHE A 376 2.50 -14.65 14.38
N ASP A 377 1.30 -14.93 13.88
CA ASP A 377 0.04 -14.53 14.48
C ASP A 377 -0.19 -15.50 15.65
N GLU A 378 0.41 -15.13 16.78
CA GLU A 378 0.28 -15.84 18.05
C GLU A 378 -1.16 -15.80 18.57
N ILE A 379 -1.96 -14.85 18.04
CA ILE A 379 -3.39 -14.70 18.30
C ILE A 379 -4.12 -14.56 16.95
N GLN A 380 -5.07 -15.45 16.67
CA GLN A 380 -5.94 -15.38 15.50
C GLN A 380 -7.38 -15.16 15.92
N CYS A 381 -8.02 -14.12 15.36
CA CYS A 381 -9.40 -13.76 15.62
C CYS A 381 -10.22 -13.91 14.33
N PHE A 382 -11.35 -14.62 14.43
CA PHE A 382 -12.28 -14.83 13.33
C PHE A 382 -13.66 -14.29 13.72
N ASP A 383 -14.08 -13.21 13.07
CA ASP A 383 -15.43 -12.64 13.19
C ASP A 383 -16.39 -13.24 12.15
#